data_AF-A0A967Q4X3-F1
#
_entry.id   AF-A0A967Q4X3-F1
#
_cell.length_a   1.000
_cell.length_b   1.000
_cell.length_c   1.000
_cell.angle_alpha   90.00
_cell.angle_beta   90.00
_cell.angle_gamma   90.00
#
_symmetry.space_group_name_H-M   'P 1'
#
loop_
_entity.id
_entity.type
_entity.pdbx_description
1 polymer ?
#
loop_
_entity_poly.entity_id
_entity_poly.type
_entity_poly.pdbx_seq_one_letter_code
_entity_poly.pdbx_strand_id
1 'polypeptide(L)' 'RMQENVCLLLEHHQPCLGPVSRAGCNACCPTFGVICEGCRGMAEEANRTEEYRLLLELGLSESEIESRMMRFTGSDHENR' A
#
# COMPACT_ATOMS: atom_id res chain seq x y z
N ARG A 1 -0.84 -15.72 8.98
CA ARG A 1 0.47 -15.67 9.69
C ARG A 1 1.21 -14.43 9.20
N MET A 2 1.80 -13.64 10.10
CA MET A 2 2.63 -12.49 9.77
C MET A 2 4.01 -12.98 9.29
N GLN A 3 4.61 -12.32 8.30
CA GLN A 3 5.90 -12.72 7.71
C GLN A 3 7.11 -12.05 8.38
N GLU A 4 6.89 -11.07 9.25
CA GLU A 4 7.96 -10.36 9.99
C GLU A 4 9.02 -9.71 9.08
N ASN A 5 8.59 -9.29 7.88
CA ASN A 5 9.44 -8.55 6.95
C ASN A 5 9.77 -7.16 7.50
N VAL A 6 10.97 -6.65 7.19
CA VAL A 6 11.36 -5.26 7.45
C VAL A 6 10.34 -4.32 6.83
N CYS A 7 9.94 -3.28 7.58
CA CYS A 7 9.00 -2.30 7.10
C CYS A 7 9.67 -1.35 6.09
N LEU A 8 9.45 -1.59 4.80
CA LEU A 8 10.04 -0.76 3.74
C LEU A 8 9.55 0.71 3.78
N LEU A 9 8.35 0.96 4.31
CA LEU A 9 7.80 2.31 4.45
C LEU A 9 8.58 3.15 5.48
N LEU A 10 8.75 2.61 6.69
CA LEU A 10 9.37 3.35 7.80
C LEU A 10 10.89 3.22 7.84
N GLU A 11 11.42 2.01 7.60
CA GLU A 11 12.86 1.74 7.74
C GLU A 11 13.65 2.17 6.50
N HIS A 12 13.05 2.03 5.31
CA HIS A 12 13.71 2.32 4.03
C HIS A 12 13.15 3.54 3.31
N HIS A 13 12.16 4.24 3.90
CA HIS A 13 11.56 5.45 3.31
C HIS A 13 11.05 5.22 1.87
N GLN A 14 10.50 4.03 1.60
CA GLN A 14 9.97 3.66 0.28
C GLN A 14 8.44 3.69 0.28
N PRO A 15 7.79 4.09 -0.84
CA PRO A 15 6.33 4.21 -0.91
C PRO A 15 5.63 2.84 -1.00
N CYS A 16 5.66 2.09 0.10
CA CYS A 16 5.17 0.72 0.20
C CYS A 16 3.75 0.67 0.78
N LEU A 17 2.77 0.24 -0.03
CA LEU A 17 1.35 0.15 0.36
C LEU A 17 1.02 -1.09 1.23
N GLY A 18 2.04 -1.78 1.74
CA GLY A 18 1.89 -3.00 2.52
C GLY A 18 0.91 -2.87 3.71
N PRO A 19 1.03 -1.80 4.53
CA PRO A 19 0.17 -1.59 5.70
C PRO A 19 -1.32 -1.45 5.38
N VAL A 20 -1.67 -0.96 4.18
CA VAL A 20 -3.06 -0.68 3.78
C VAL A 20 -3.64 -1.67 2.78
N SER A 21 -2.88 -2.68 2.37
CA SER A 21 -3.29 -3.66 1.34
C SER A 21 -3.94 -4.91 1.93
N ARG A 22 -4.89 -5.50 1.20
CA ARG A 22 -5.48 -6.80 1.56
C ARG A 22 -4.41 -7.90 1.58
N ALA A 23 -4.40 -8.68 2.67
CA ALA A 23 -3.50 -9.81 2.84
C ALA A 23 -3.82 -10.99 1.89
N GLY A 24 -3.05 -12.07 2.00
CA GLY A 24 -3.29 -13.34 1.29
C GLY A 24 -2.25 -13.70 0.22
N CYS A 25 -1.31 -12.81 -0.11
CA CYS A 25 -0.17 -13.10 -0.99
C CYS A 25 1.11 -13.51 -0.24
N ASN A 26 1.02 -13.75 1.08
CA ASN A 26 2.16 -14.03 1.95
C ASN A 26 3.27 -12.97 1.88
N ALA A 27 2.92 -11.70 1.69
CA ALA A 27 3.86 -10.58 1.56
C ALA A 27 5.01 -10.89 0.59
N CYS A 28 4.68 -11.45 -0.59
CA CYS A 28 5.69 -11.87 -1.56
C CYS A 28 6.66 -10.74 -1.93
N CYS A 29 6.19 -9.51 -2.17
CA CYS A 29 7.08 -8.41 -2.54
C CYS A 29 8.01 -7.99 -1.38
N PRO A 30 7.51 -7.68 -0.16
CA PRO A 30 8.39 -7.30 0.95
C PRO A 30 9.38 -8.41 1.36
N THR A 31 9.03 -9.67 1.15
CA THR A 31 9.94 -10.82 1.39
C THR A 31 11.20 -10.75 0.51
N PHE A 32 11.10 -10.16 -0.68
CA PHE A 32 12.22 -9.91 -1.58
C PHE A 32 12.76 -8.46 -1.50
N GLY A 33 12.38 -7.69 -0.47
CA GLY A 33 12.82 -6.30 -0.31
C GLY A 33 12.22 -5.33 -1.34
N VAL A 34 11.11 -5.71 -1.98
CA VAL A 34 10.39 -4.87 -2.96
C VAL A 34 9.11 -4.33 -2.33
N ILE A 35 8.77 -3.07 -2.64
CA ILE A 35 7.55 -2.44 -2.14
C ILE A 35 6.29 -3.24 -2.50
N CYS A 36 5.30 -3.21 -1.61
CA CYS A 36 3.96 -3.66 -1.94
C CYS A 36 3.28 -2.60 -2.81
N GLU A 37 2.90 -2.97 -4.02
CA GLU A 37 2.15 -2.13 -4.97
C GLU A 37 0.64 -2.12 -4.71
N GLY A 38 0.17 -2.86 -3.70
CA GLY A 38 -1.26 -2.94 -3.38
C GLY A 38 -2.10 -3.71 -4.41
N CYS A 39 -1.50 -4.67 -5.13
CA CYS A 39 -2.16 -5.43 -6.20
C CYS A 39 -3.42 -6.19 -5.79
N ARG A 40 -3.55 -6.53 -4.50
CA ARG A 40 -4.74 -7.17 -3.95
C ARG A 40 -5.84 -6.19 -3.58
N GLY A 41 -5.64 -4.88 -3.77
CA GLY A 41 -6.54 -3.79 -3.37
C GLY A 41 -6.41 -3.42 -1.89
N MET A 42 -7.00 -2.28 -1.52
CA MET A 42 -6.94 -1.76 -0.16
C MET A 42 -7.81 -2.57 0.81
N ALA A 43 -7.33 -2.78 2.04
CA ALA A 43 -8.12 -3.36 3.11
C ALA A 43 -9.21 -2.38 3.57
N GLU A 44 -10.36 -2.92 3.98
CA GLU A 44 -11.55 -2.14 4.33
C GLU A 44 -11.33 -1.26 5.56
N GLU A 45 -10.77 -1.84 6.62
CA GLU A 45 -10.50 -1.15 7.89
C GLU A 45 -9.09 -0.53 7.98
N ALA A 46 -8.37 -0.42 6.86
CA ALA A 46 -7.02 0.16 6.87
C ALA A 46 -7.06 1.68 7.10
N ASN A 47 -6.08 2.18 7.87
CA ASN A 47 -5.89 3.62 8.07
C ASN A 47 -5.21 4.26 6.84
N ARG A 48 -6.00 4.47 5.78
CA ARG A 48 -5.56 5.06 4.51
C ARG A 48 -5.13 6.52 4.65
N THR A 49 -5.70 7.25 5.60
CA THR A 49 -5.35 8.65 5.87
C THR A 49 -3.92 8.78 6.38
N GLU A 50 -3.52 7.92 7.31
CA GLU A 50 -2.15 7.93 7.83
C GLU A 50 -1.14 7.45 6.80
N GLU A 51 -1.48 6.43 6.01
CA GLU A 51 -0.64 6.01 4.87
C GLU A 51 -0.44 7.16 3.88
N TYR A 52 -1.50 7.87 3.51
CA TYR A 52 -1.43 9.03 2.63
C TYR A 52 -0.49 10.11 3.19
N ARG A 53 -0.62 10.41 4.49
CA ARG A 53 0.24 11.36 5.20
C ARG A 53 1.72 10.95 5.15
N LEU A 54 2.02 9.68 5.41
CA LEU A 54 3.39 9.15 5.33
C LEU A 54 3.96 9.25 3.91
N LEU A 55 3.16 8.95 2.88
CA LEU A 55 3.60 9.07 1.49
C LEU A 55 3.87 10.53 1.08
N LEU A 56 3.10 11.48 1.60
CA LEU A 56 3.41 12.91 1.43
C LEU A 56 4.74 13.29 2.09
N GLU A 57 5.03 12.78 3.29
CA GLU A 57 6.31 13.03 3.99
C GLU A 57 7.51 12.43 3.25
N LEU A 58 7.31 11.37 2.47
CA LEU A 58 8.31 10.82 1.55
C LEU A 58 8.52 11.69 0.29
N GLY A 59 7.72 12.74 0.09
CA GLY A 59 7.85 13.68 -1.02
C GLY A 59 7.09 13.31 -2.29
N LEU A 60 6.14 12.37 -2.22
CA LEU A 60 5.27 12.06 -3.36
C LEU A 60 4.24 13.18 -3.54
N SER A 61 3.86 13.46 -4.80
CA SER A 61 2.71 14.33 -5.06
C SER A 61 1.40 13.63 -4.73
N GLU A 62 0.38 14.41 -4.41
CA GLU A 62 -0.99 13.91 -4.20
C GLU A 62 -1.46 13.02 -5.36
N SER A 63 -1.22 13.46 -6.59
CA SER A 63 -1.57 12.70 -7.80
C SER A 63 -0.83 11.36 -7.93
N GLU A 64 0.42 11.28 -7.47
CA GLU A 64 1.17 10.03 -7.47
C GLU A 64 0.66 9.08 -6.39
N ILE A 65 0.32 9.60 -5.21
CA ILE A 65 -0.26 8.82 -4.12
C ILE A 65 -1.61 8.25 -4.54
N GLU A 66 -2.48 9.07 -5.08
CA GLU A 66 -3.78 8.65 -5.60
C GLU A 66 -3.62 7.57 -6.67
N SER A 67 -2.73 7.79 -7.64
CA SER A 67 -2.45 6.82 -8.69
C SER A 67 -1.94 5.48 -8.13
N ARG A 68 -1.09 5.51 -7.09
CA ARG A 68 -0.59 4.30 -6.43
C ARG A 68 -1.69 3.57 -5.67
N MET A 69 -2.45 4.27 -4.84
CA MET A 69 -3.49 3.68 -4.00
C MET A 69 -4.66 3.13 -4.84
N MET A 70 -4.97 3.77 -5.97
CA MET A 70 -6.09 3.39 -6.85
C MET A 70 -5.69 2.42 -7.98
N ARG A 71 -4.39 2.14 -8.18
CA ARG A 71 -3.88 1.37 -9.33
C ARG A 71 -4.59 0.02 -9.56
N PHE A 72 -5.00 -0.63 -8.47
CA PHE A 72 -5.64 -1.96 -8.50
C PHE A 72 -7.01 -2.01 -7.84
N THR A 73 -7.52 -0.85 -7.41
CA THR A 73 -8.91 -0.69 -7.00
C THR A 73 -9.58 0.07 -8.12
N GLY A 74 -10.26 -0.65 -9.02
CA GLY A 74 -11.15 0.03 -9.95
C GLY A 74 -12.10 0.93 -9.17
N SER A 75 -12.46 2.08 -9.73
CA SER A 75 -13.64 2.82 -9.27
C SER A 75 -14.75 1.78 -9.13
N ASP A 76 -15.23 1.56 -7.91
CA ASP A 76 -16.38 0.68 -7.70
C ASP A 76 -17.46 1.17 -8.66
N HIS A 77 -17.63 0.44 -9.76
CA HIS A 77 -18.77 0.64 -10.62
C HIS A 77 -19.94 0.29 -9.73
N GLU A 78 -20.69 1.33 -9.42
CA GLU A 78 -22.06 1.35 -8.97
C GLU A 78 -22.92 0.37 -9.81
N ASN A 79 -22.80 -0.93 -9.56
CA ASN A 79 -23.78 -2.00 -9.79
C ASN A 79 -23.22 -3.38 -9.39
N ARG A 80 -23.35 -3.76 -8.12
CA ARG A 80 -23.40 -5.17 -7.71
C ARG A 80 -24.50 -5.37 -6.69
#